data_AF-A0A537BIW8-F1
#
_entry.id   AF-A0A537BIW8-F1
#
_cell.length_a   1.000
_cell.length_b   1.000
_cell.length_c   1.000
_cell.angle_alpha   90.00
_cell.angle_beta   90.00
_cell.angle_gamma   90.00
#
_symmetry.space_group_name_H-M   'P 1'
#
loop_
_entity.id
_entity.type
_entity.pdbx_description
1 polymer ?
#
loop_
_entity_poly.entity_id
_entity_poly.type
_entity_poly.pdbx_seq_one_letter_code
_entity_poly.pdbx_strand_id
1 'polypeptide(L)'
;MRQVARELAPAFPTGLATVEHGFHEQHEGVDLRVVLDAPEGFIQDHEDVVEVEASQTLPVQVSGVERQILRWLECRVEQRYPAAVVGDNPLAARLLQFACRHRVPLLRDLVETVLNCGIECRIRSPILMPHPYGIVIARNAVLGSRVTVMHQVTIGTKHPHDARSPVIEDNVFIGPGAKILGAVRVGRGATVGANAVVTRDVPSHCTVVGTNRILGSEDVEEKQQAERPSVVNL
;
A
#
# COMPACT_ATOMS: atom_id res chain seq x y z
N MET A 1 -30.60 -0.64 13.52
CA MET A 1 -29.25 -0.04 13.32
C MET A 1 -28.96 1.15 14.23
N ARG A 2 -29.88 2.11 14.44
CA ARG A 2 -29.68 3.22 15.44
C ARG A 2 -29.45 2.75 16.89
N GLN A 3 -30.00 1.61 17.27
CA GLN A 3 -29.88 1.04 18.61
C GLN A 3 -28.50 0.39 18.83
N VAL A 4 -28.00 -0.36 17.85
CA VAL A 4 -26.65 -0.97 17.86
C VAL A 4 -25.55 0.11 17.93
N ALA A 5 -25.71 1.22 17.21
CA ALA A 5 -24.78 2.36 17.27
C ALA A 5 -24.75 3.05 18.65
N ARG A 6 -25.89 3.10 19.37
CA ARG A 6 -25.96 3.67 20.73
C ARG A 6 -25.39 2.73 21.79
N GLU A 7 -25.55 1.41 21.62
CA GLU A 7 -25.05 0.41 22.56
C GLU A 7 -23.52 0.26 22.50
N LEU A 8 -22.90 0.52 21.35
CA LEU A 8 -21.45 0.46 21.17
C LEU A 8 -20.71 1.76 21.58
N ALA A 9 -21.41 2.89 21.68
CA ALA A 9 -20.83 4.21 21.97
C ALA A 9 -19.97 4.30 23.27
N PRO A 10 -20.37 3.71 24.43
CA PRO A 10 -19.59 3.86 25.66
C PRO A 10 -18.29 3.02 25.72
N ALA A 11 -18.05 2.11 24.77
CA ALA A 11 -16.83 1.30 24.72
C ALA A 11 -15.67 1.97 23.95
N PHE A 12 -15.91 3.10 23.26
CA PHE A 12 -14.96 3.68 22.31
C PHE A 12 -14.85 5.22 22.47
N PRO A 13 -13.98 5.73 23.37
CA PRO A 13 -13.89 7.16 23.70
C PRO A 13 -13.25 8.04 22.61
N THR A 14 -12.78 7.49 21.49
CA THR A 14 -12.25 8.27 20.36
C THR A 14 -12.69 7.65 19.02
N GLY A 15 -13.39 8.44 18.22
CA GLY A 15 -13.77 8.10 16.84
C GLY A 15 -15.12 7.39 16.73
N LEU A 16 -16.20 8.16 16.75
CA LEU A 16 -17.54 7.70 16.40
C LEU A 16 -17.52 7.19 14.94
N ALA A 17 -18.00 5.98 14.70
CA ALA A 17 -18.38 5.52 13.37
C ALA A 17 -19.65 6.27 12.95
N THR A 18 -19.51 7.34 12.17
CA THR A 18 -20.66 8.06 11.63
C THR A 18 -21.15 7.31 10.39
N VAL A 19 -22.20 6.49 10.55
CA VAL A 19 -22.97 5.99 9.42
C VAL A 19 -23.92 7.10 8.98
N GLU A 20 -23.50 7.90 7.99
CA GLU A 20 -24.38 8.90 7.38
C GLU A 20 -25.28 8.24 6.34
N HIS A 21 -26.58 8.21 6.61
CA HIS A 21 -27.57 7.89 5.58
C HIS A 21 -28.05 9.20 4.94
N GLY A 22 -27.54 9.52 3.75
CA GLY A 22 -28.06 10.60 2.92
C GLY A 22 -29.25 10.10 2.10
N PHE A 23 -30.48 10.51 2.44
CA PHE A 23 -31.63 10.33 1.57
C PHE A 23 -31.67 11.54 0.61
N HIS A 24 -31.15 11.38 -0.62
CA HIS A 24 -31.42 12.35 -1.69
C HIS A 24 -32.62 11.87 -2.50
N GLU A 25 -33.79 12.45 -2.24
CA GLU A 25 -35.08 12.13 -2.90
C GLU A 25 -35.16 12.50 -4.39
N GLN A 26 -34.04 12.74 -5.10
CA GLN A 26 -34.09 13.30 -6.46
C GLN A 26 -33.49 12.46 -7.60
N HIS A 27 -33.05 11.23 -7.36
CA HIS A 27 -32.74 10.29 -8.44
C HIS A 27 -33.21 8.87 -8.07
N GLU A 28 -33.66 8.08 -9.04
CA GLU A 28 -34.19 6.71 -8.91
C GLU A 28 -33.17 5.67 -8.43
N GLY A 29 -32.52 5.90 -7.29
CA GLY A 29 -31.55 4.99 -6.69
C GLY A 29 -31.14 5.42 -5.29
N VAL A 30 -31.14 4.49 -4.34
CA VAL A 30 -30.62 4.71 -2.99
C VAL A 30 -29.10 4.47 -2.99
N ASP A 31 -28.30 5.53 -2.94
CA ASP A 31 -26.86 5.42 -2.72
C ASP A 31 -26.58 5.30 -1.21
N LEU A 32 -26.18 4.11 -0.77
CA LEU A 32 -25.79 3.89 0.63
C LEU A 32 -24.31 4.20 0.80
N ARG A 33 -24.00 5.20 1.63
CA ARG A 33 -22.63 5.60 1.95
C ARG A 33 -22.25 5.15 3.35
N VAL A 34 -21.20 4.33 3.47
CA VAL A 34 -20.65 3.92 4.78
C VAL A 34 -19.28 4.55 4.95
N VAL A 35 -19.10 5.37 5.99
CA VAL A 35 -17.87 6.12 6.23
C VAL A 35 -17.21 5.60 7.51
N LEU A 36 -15.96 5.11 7.40
CA LEU A 36 -15.21 4.55 8.52
C LEU A 36 -13.97 5.41 8.79
N ASP A 37 -13.79 5.92 10.02
CA ASP A 37 -12.63 6.75 10.43
C ASP A 37 -12.30 7.93 9.47
N ALA A 38 -13.32 8.65 8.96
CA ALA A 38 -13.10 9.89 8.21
C ALA A 38 -13.09 11.11 9.16
N PRO A 39 -12.12 12.04 9.01
CA PRO A 39 -12.20 13.33 9.70
C PRO A 39 -13.40 14.14 9.18
N GLU A 40 -14.02 14.93 10.06
CA GLU A 40 -15.15 15.81 9.70
C GLU A 40 -14.78 16.70 8.50
N GLY A 41 -15.63 16.70 7.46
CA GLY A 41 -15.47 17.54 6.25
C GLY A 41 -14.74 16.90 5.06
N PHE A 42 -14.22 15.68 5.15
CA PHE A 42 -13.48 15.00 4.07
C PHE A 42 -14.18 13.73 3.56
N ILE A 43 -15.46 13.81 3.20
CA ILE A 43 -16.27 12.62 2.89
C ILE A 43 -16.21 12.24 1.40
N GLN A 44 -15.93 13.17 0.48
CA GLN A 44 -16.09 12.92 -0.96
C GLN A 44 -15.03 12.02 -1.62
N ASP A 45 -13.78 12.01 -1.14
CA ASP A 45 -12.66 11.25 -1.73
C ASP A 45 -11.89 10.43 -0.69
N HIS A 46 -12.59 9.89 0.30
CA HIS A 46 -11.95 9.15 1.37
C HIS A 46 -12.00 7.65 1.07
N GLU A 47 -10.84 7.03 0.93
CA GLU A 47 -10.71 5.59 0.61
C GLU A 47 -11.34 4.63 1.65
N ASP A 48 -11.78 5.13 2.81
CA ASP A 48 -12.57 4.36 3.81
C ASP A 48 -14.08 4.61 3.66
N VAL A 49 -14.51 5.04 2.47
CA VAL A 49 -15.90 5.22 2.08
C VAL A 49 -16.30 4.01 1.23
N VAL A 50 -17.37 3.34 1.63
CA VAL A 50 -18.04 2.35 0.81
C VAL A 50 -19.16 3.06 0.08
N GLU A 51 -19.04 3.16 -1.23
CA GLU A 51 -20.10 3.62 -2.11
C GLU A 51 -20.82 2.38 -2.65
N VAL A 52 -22.10 2.28 -2.31
CA VAL A 52 -22.95 1.18 -2.73
C VAL A 52 -23.96 1.75 -3.72
N GLU A 53 -23.78 1.41 -4.99
CA GLU A 53 -24.69 1.82 -6.05
C GLU A 53 -26.05 1.13 -5.88
N ALA A 54 -27.12 1.92 -6.00
CA ALA A 54 -28.50 1.44 -5.98
C ALA A 54 -28.81 0.41 -7.09
N SER A 55 -28.03 0.42 -8.17
CA SER A 55 -28.16 -0.46 -9.33
C SER A 55 -27.83 -1.93 -9.02
N GLN A 56 -27.07 -2.18 -7.95
CA GLN A 56 -26.59 -3.50 -7.56
C GLN A 56 -27.66 -4.28 -6.78
N THR A 57 -27.60 -5.62 -6.85
CA THR A 57 -28.53 -6.47 -6.09
C THR A 57 -28.24 -6.38 -4.59
N LEU A 58 -29.29 -6.43 -3.75
CA LEU A 58 -29.16 -6.39 -2.27
C LEU A 58 -28.06 -7.32 -1.72
N PRO A 59 -27.89 -8.58 -2.19
CA PRO A 59 -26.79 -9.43 -1.72
C PRO A 59 -25.39 -8.89 -2.02
N VAL A 60 -25.19 -8.28 -3.20
CA VAL A 60 -23.90 -7.68 -3.61
C VAL A 60 -23.59 -6.45 -2.77
N GLN A 61 -24.62 -5.61 -2.56
CA GLN A 61 -24.54 -4.43 -1.70
C GLN A 61 -24.14 -4.80 -0.26
N VAL A 62 -24.85 -5.74 0.36
CA VAL A 62 -24.56 -6.21 1.73
C VAL A 62 -23.16 -6.82 1.82
N SER A 63 -22.78 -7.67 0.88
CA SER A 63 -21.45 -8.30 0.87
C SER A 63 -20.32 -7.26 0.74
N GLY A 64 -20.55 -6.18 0.00
CA GLY A 64 -19.59 -5.07 -0.13
C GLY A 64 -19.37 -4.36 1.20
N VAL A 65 -20.45 -4.02 1.88
CA VAL A 65 -20.42 -3.37 3.20
C VAL A 65 -19.77 -4.27 4.25
N GLU A 66 -20.17 -5.55 4.32
CA GLU A 66 -19.62 -6.52 5.27
C GLU A 66 -18.11 -6.67 5.12
N ARG A 67 -17.61 -6.83 3.87
CA ARG A 67 -16.16 -6.93 3.61
C ARG A 67 -15.39 -5.71 4.10
N GLN A 68 -15.96 -4.52 3.96
CA GLN A 68 -15.31 -3.27 4.34
C GLN A 68 -15.31 -3.07 5.87
N ILE A 69 -16.42 -3.40 6.55
CA ILE A 69 -16.48 -3.42 8.01
C ILE A 69 -15.46 -4.41 8.57
N LEU A 70 -15.38 -5.62 8.01
CA LEU A 70 -14.42 -6.63 8.42
C LEU A 70 -12.99 -6.15 8.21
N ARG A 71 -12.66 -5.58 7.03
CA ARG A 71 -11.32 -5.04 6.76
C ARG A 71 -10.97 -3.91 7.73
N TRP A 72 -11.91 -3.04 8.05
CA TRP A 72 -11.71 -1.97 9.02
C TRP A 72 -11.45 -2.52 10.43
N LEU A 73 -12.24 -3.50 10.88
CA LEU A 73 -12.05 -4.19 12.16
C LEU A 73 -10.69 -4.88 12.23
N GLU A 74 -10.32 -5.61 11.17
CA GLU A 74 -9.00 -6.24 11.03
C GLU A 74 -7.90 -5.20 11.20
N CYS A 75 -7.92 -4.11 10.41
CA CYS A 75 -6.92 -3.06 10.51
C CYS A 75 -6.83 -2.49 11.94
N ARG A 76 -7.95 -2.28 12.63
CA ARG A 76 -7.93 -1.83 14.05
C ARG A 76 -7.28 -2.85 14.99
N VAL A 77 -7.58 -4.13 14.83
CA VAL A 77 -6.95 -5.20 15.62
C VAL A 77 -5.45 -5.26 15.33
N GLU A 78 -5.05 -5.22 14.06
CA GLU A 78 -3.65 -5.23 13.63
C GLU A 78 -2.88 -4.05 14.25
N GLN A 79 -3.50 -2.87 14.31
CA GLN A 79 -2.90 -1.68 14.93
C GLN A 79 -2.78 -1.78 16.45
N ARG A 80 -3.70 -2.49 17.11
CA ARG A 80 -3.68 -2.70 18.56
C ARG A 80 -2.57 -3.68 18.96
N TYR A 81 -2.29 -4.67 18.10
CA TYR A 81 -1.34 -5.74 18.36
C TYR A 81 -0.32 -5.92 17.21
N PRO A 82 0.43 -4.87 16.82
CA PRO A 82 1.28 -4.92 15.63
C PRO A 82 2.38 -5.99 15.73
N ALA A 83 2.93 -6.21 16.92
CA ALA A 83 3.94 -7.23 17.15
C ALA A 83 3.44 -8.66 16.88
N ALA A 84 2.15 -8.93 17.12
CA ALA A 84 1.54 -10.23 16.84
C ALA A 84 1.25 -10.44 15.35
N VAL A 85 1.17 -9.37 14.57
CA VAL A 85 0.75 -9.40 13.16
C VAL A 85 1.92 -9.34 12.20
N VAL A 86 2.85 -8.40 12.42
CA VAL A 86 4.00 -8.17 11.53
C VAL A 86 5.34 -8.46 12.18
N GLY A 87 5.39 -8.63 13.50
CA GLY A 87 6.63 -8.79 14.26
C GLY A 87 7.15 -7.47 14.83
N ASP A 88 8.35 -7.53 15.42
CA ASP A 88 8.92 -6.41 16.17
C ASP A 88 9.60 -5.38 15.27
N ASN A 89 9.04 -4.17 15.29
CA ASN A 89 9.64 -3.00 14.65
C ASN A 89 10.58 -2.28 15.63
N PRO A 90 11.76 -1.80 15.16
CA PRO A 90 12.61 -0.94 15.98
C PRO A 90 11.87 0.35 16.36
N LEU A 91 12.32 1.01 17.43
CA LEU A 91 11.70 2.25 17.94
C LEU A 91 11.53 3.30 16.83
N ALA A 92 12.53 3.47 15.97
CA ALA A 92 12.49 4.39 14.85
C ALA A 92 11.32 4.08 13.87
N ALA A 93 11.13 2.81 13.50
CA ALA A 93 10.04 2.39 12.63
C ALA A 93 8.67 2.59 13.28
N ARG A 94 8.57 2.38 14.60
CA ARG A 94 7.35 2.61 15.37
C ARG A 94 6.99 4.08 15.45
N LEU A 95 7.98 4.95 15.72
CA LEU A 95 7.79 6.40 15.77
C LEU A 95 7.42 6.95 14.39
N LEU A 96 8.06 6.47 13.33
CA LEU A 96 7.73 6.85 11.95
C LEU A 96 6.29 6.47 11.59
N GLN A 97 5.89 5.20 11.82
CA GLN A 97 4.52 4.75 11.56
C GLN A 97 3.49 5.52 12.39
N PHE A 98 3.81 5.82 13.65
CA PHE A 98 2.96 6.65 14.50
C PHE A 98 2.82 8.07 13.95
N ALA A 99 3.92 8.73 13.58
CA ALA A 99 3.92 10.10 13.06
C ALA A 99 3.17 10.22 11.72
N CYS A 100 3.40 9.29 10.78
CA CYS A 100 2.67 9.23 9.51
C CYS A 100 1.16 9.03 9.73
N ARG A 101 0.78 8.23 10.72
CA ARG A 101 -0.61 7.90 11.02
C ARG A 101 -1.37 9.02 11.71
N HIS A 102 -0.78 9.65 12.72
CA HIS A 102 -1.41 10.69 13.51
C HIS A 102 -1.25 12.09 12.92
N ARG A 103 -0.66 12.20 11.71
CA ARG A 103 -0.41 13.45 11.00
C ARG A 103 0.22 14.51 11.91
N VAL A 104 1.30 14.13 12.60
CA VAL A 104 2.08 15.06 13.42
C VAL A 104 3.25 15.56 12.55
N PRO A 105 3.09 16.66 11.78
CA PRO A 105 4.01 17.02 10.71
C PRO A 105 5.43 17.28 11.21
N LEU A 106 5.59 18.00 12.33
CA LEU A 106 6.90 18.29 12.91
C LEU A 106 7.68 17.03 13.31
N LEU A 107 7.00 16.06 13.93
CA LEU A 107 7.63 14.80 14.33
C LEU A 107 7.94 13.95 13.10
N ARG A 108 7.04 13.91 12.12
CA ARG A 108 7.25 13.21 10.86
C ARG A 108 8.49 13.76 10.14
N ASP A 109 8.53 15.07 9.90
CA ASP A 109 9.60 15.71 9.14
C ASP A 109 10.97 15.51 9.83
N LEU A 110 11.01 15.56 11.17
CA LEU A 110 12.20 15.25 11.94
C LEU A 110 12.66 13.79 11.76
N VAL A 111 11.74 12.83 11.94
CA VAL A 111 12.07 11.39 11.83
C VAL A 111 12.44 11.02 10.39
N GLU A 112 11.74 11.57 9.41
CA GLU A 112 12.04 11.40 7.98
C GLU A 112 13.42 11.95 7.63
N THR A 113 13.77 13.14 8.13
CA THR A 113 15.10 13.73 7.94
C THR A 113 16.20 12.86 8.56
N VAL A 114 16.01 12.37 9.79
CA VAL A 114 17.00 11.54 10.50
C VAL A 114 17.19 10.17 9.82
N LEU A 115 16.11 9.57 9.35
CA LEU A 115 16.15 8.25 8.70
C LEU A 115 16.42 8.33 7.19
N ASN A 116 16.49 9.54 6.64
CA ASN A 116 16.55 9.84 5.22
C ASN A 116 15.45 9.09 4.44
N CYS A 117 14.22 9.09 4.97
CA CYS A 117 13.07 8.42 4.38
C CYS A 117 11.98 9.43 4.00
N GLY A 118 11.01 9.01 3.19
CA GLY A 118 9.85 9.83 2.82
C GLY A 118 8.64 8.93 2.62
N ILE A 119 7.72 8.91 3.59
CA ILE A 119 6.53 8.06 3.55
C ILE A 119 5.30 8.97 3.55
N GLU A 120 4.80 9.22 2.35
CA GLU A 120 3.66 10.10 2.14
C GLU A 120 2.33 9.36 2.05
N CYS A 121 2.36 8.04 1.85
CA CYS A 121 1.15 7.22 1.77
C CYS A 121 0.49 7.01 3.13
N ARG A 122 -0.81 6.69 3.13
CA ARG A 122 -1.52 6.28 4.33
C ARG A 122 -1.22 4.82 4.67
N ILE A 123 -0.59 4.60 5.82
CA ILE A 123 -0.36 3.25 6.37
C ILE A 123 -1.59 2.82 7.18
N ARG A 124 -2.44 1.95 6.61
CA ARG A 124 -3.64 1.40 7.28
C ARG A 124 -3.31 0.27 8.25
N SER A 125 -2.60 -0.74 7.77
CA SER A 125 -2.08 -1.83 8.59
C SER A 125 -0.66 -1.50 9.01
N PRO A 126 -0.20 -1.91 10.20
CA PRO A 126 1.22 -1.91 10.51
C PRO A 126 1.99 -2.66 9.40
N ILE A 127 3.17 -2.14 9.06
CA ILE A 127 4.12 -2.77 8.15
C ILE A 127 5.40 -3.11 8.92
N LEU A 128 6.08 -4.18 8.52
CA LEU A 128 7.37 -4.52 9.10
C LEU A 128 8.48 -3.73 8.38
N MET A 129 9.22 -2.94 9.13
CA MET A 129 10.38 -2.18 8.68
C MET A 129 11.55 -2.43 9.64
N PRO A 130 12.26 -3.56 9.50
CA PRO A 130 13.35 -3.93 10.41
C PRO A 130 14.49 -2.89 10.39
N HIS A 131 14.66 -2.24 9.24
CA HIS A 131 15.65 -1.20 8.99
C HIS A 131 14.98 -0.04 8.22
N PRO A 132 14.36 0.94 8.90
CA PRO A 132 13.52 1.96 8.27
C PRO A 132 14.31 3.09 7.58
N TYR A 133 15.51 2.80 7.07
CA TYR A 133 16.43 3.79 6.51
C TYR A 133 16.26 3.90 4.99
N GLY A 134 16.19 5.12 4.46
CA GLY A 134 16.19 5.32 3.01
C GLY A 134 14.90 4.91 2.29
N ILE A 135 13.83 4.60 3.01
CA ILE A 135 12.57 4.13 2.42
C ILE A 135 11.81 5.32 1.82
N VAL A 136 11.35 5.19 0.58
CA VAL A 136 10.53 6.20 -0.09
C VAL A 136 9.23 5.57 -0.58
N ILE A 137 8.08 6.09 -0.14
CA ILE A 137 6.75 5.62 -0.53
C ILE A 137 5.88 6.82 -0.91
N ALA A 138 5.50 6.87 -2.19
CA ALA A 138 4.73 7.97 -2.75
C ALA A 138 3.30 8.05 -2.18
N ARG A 139 2.75 9.26 -2.13
CA ARG A 139 1.44 9.58 -1.52
C ARG A 139 0.29 8.66 -1.92
N ASN A 140 0.18 8.33 -3.22
CA ASN A 140 -0.95 7.55 -3.73
C ASN A 140 -0.66 6.03 -3.78
N ALA A 141 0.47 5.57 -3.24
CA ALA A 141 0.77 4.14 -3.18
C ALA A 141 -0.19 3.45 -2.21
N VAL A 142 -0.72 2.30 -2.63
CA VAL A 142 -1.63 1.49 -1.83
C VAL A 142 -0.85 0.33 -1.24
N LEU A 143 -0.89 0.17 0.08
CA LEU A 143 -0.24 -0.91 0.82
C LEU A 143 -1.29 -1.81 1.50
N GLY A 144 -1.17 -3.11 1.30
CA GLY A 144 -1.94 -4.14 1.99
C GLY A 144 -1.47 -4.36 3.43
N SER A 145 -2.02 -5.41 4.05
CA SER A 145 -1.67 -5.83 5.41
C SER A 145 -0.45 -6.76 5.41
N ARG A 146 0.32 -6.75 6.51
CA ARG A 146 1.48 -7.64 6.72
C ARG A 146 2.55 -7.54 5.63
N VAL A 147 2.71 -6.35 5.06
CA VAL A 147 3.79 -6.06 4.11
C VAL A 147 5.10 -5.85 4.89
N THR A 148 6.18 -6.43 4.37
CA THR A 148 7.54 -6.19 4.86
C THR A 148 8.29 -5.29 3.88
N VAL A 149 8.82 -4.18 4.37
CA VAL A 149 9.58 -3.20 3.58
C VAL A 149 10.98 -3.07 4.18
N MET A 150 11.98 -3.54 3.43
CA MET A 150 13.38 -3.43 3.83
C MET A 150 13.96 -2.03 3.53
N HIS A 151 15.17 -1.76 4.02
CA HIS A 151 15.83 -0.45 3.82
C HIS A 151 16.01 -0.10 2.34
N GLN A 152 16.06 1.20 2.04
CA GLN A 152 16.33 1.77 0.71
C GLN A 152 15.34 1.34 -0.40
N VAL A 153 14.17 0.85 -0.02
CA VAL A 153 13.08 0.55 -0.95
C VAL A 153 12.46 1.85 -1.46
N THR A 154 12.12 1.90 -2.75
CA THR A 154 11.31 2.97 -3.34
C THR A 154 10.04 2.40 -3.95
N ILE A 155 8.89 2.93 -3.56
CA ILE A 155 7.57 2.60 -4.10
C ILE A 155 6.99 3.92 -4.60
N GLY A 156 6.97 4.11 -5.91
CA GLY A 156 6.63 5.42 -6.46
C GLY A 156 6.19 5.40 -7.91
N THR A 157 5.94 6.58 -8.44
CA THR A 157 5.53 6.78 -9.82
C THR A 157 6.76 6.67 -10.75
N LYS A 158 6.54 6.38 -12.04
CA LYS A 158 7.64 6.38 -13.03
C LYS A 158 8.10 7.80 -13.37
N HIS A 159 7.17 8.76 -13.32
CA HIS A 159 7.40 10.15 -13.67
C HIS A 159 6.75 11.08 -12.63
N PRO A 160 7.31 12.29 -12.40
CA PRO A 160 6.78 13.24 -11.43
C PRO A 160 5.31 13.64 -11.66
N HIS A 161 4.82 13.55 -12.90
CA HIS A 161 3.46 13.93 -13.28
C HIS A 161 2.49 12.75 -13.45
N ASP A 162 2.95 11.50 -13.24
CA ASP A 162 2.05 10.35 -13.33
C ASP A 162 1.24 10.25 -12.03
N ALA A 163 -0.09 10.28 -12.14
CA ALA A 163 -0.98 10.14 -10.98
C ALA A 163 -1.10 8.68 -10.52
N ARG A 164 -0.67 7.71 -11.34
CA ARG A 164 -0.83 6.28 -11.07
C ARG A 164 0.31 5.76 -10.21
N SER A 165 -0.05 5.18 -9.07
CA SER A 165 0.89 4.67 -8.09
C SER A 165 0.85 3.14 -7.97
N PRO A 166 1.91 2.53 -7.42
CA PRO A 166 1.93 1.11 -7.17
C PRO A 166 0.86 0.65 -6.18
N VAL A 167 0.38 -0.57 -6.38
CA VAL A 167 -0.49 -1.31 -5.46
C VAL A 167 0.27 -2.52 -4.94
N ILE A 168 0.52 -2.55 -3.65
CA ILE A 168 1.18 -3.67 -2.96
C ILE A 168 0.11 -4.42 -2.17
N GLU A 169 -0.11 -5.68 -2.48
CA GLU A 169 -1.13 -6.50 -1.80
C GLU A 169 -0.62 -7.07 -0.47
N ASP A 170 -1.49 -7.82 0.23
CA ASP A 170 -1.19 -8.36 1.55
C ASP A 170 -0.03 -9.38 1.50
N ASN A 171 0.70 -9.51 2.61
CA ASN A 171 1.79 -10.47 2.82
C ASN A 171 2.97 -10.35 1.83
N VAL A 172 3.12 -9.23 1.14
CA VAL A 172 4.25 -9.01 0.22
C VAL A 172 5.54 -8.76 1.01
N PHE A 173 6.62 -9.41 0.59
CA PHE A 173 7.98 -9.11 1.06
C PHE A 173 8.72 -8.26 0.02
N ILE A 174 9.26 -7.12 0.43
CA ILE A 174 10.04 -6.23 -0.43
C ILE A 174 11.48 -6.15 0.08
N GLY A 175 12.39 -6.78 -0.67
CA GLY A 175 13.81 -6.87 -0.36
C GLY A 175 14.53 -5.52 -0.40
N PRO A 176 15.70 -5.42 0.27
CA PRO A 176 16.42 -4.16 0.43
C PRO A 176 16.81 -3.56 -0.91
N GLY A 177 16.70 -2.24 -1.02
CA GLY A 177 17.09 -1.51 -2.23
C GLY A 177 16.16 -1.66 -3.43
N ALA A 178 15.08 -2.45 -3.34
CA ALA A 178 14.15 -2.64 -4.46
C ALA A 178 13.44 -1.34 -4.89
N LYS A 179 13.09 -1.24 -6.17
CA LYS A 179 12.42 -0.09 -6.77
C LYS A 179 11.16 -0.57 -7.49
N ILE A 180 9.99 -0.19 -7.00
CA ILE A 180 8.69 -0.52 -7.59
C ILE A 180 8.13 0.77 -8.17
N LEU A 181 8.12 0.87 -9.49
CA LEU A 181 7.91 2.15 -10.20
C LEU A 181 6.74 2.06 -11.18
N GLY A 182 5.76 2.97 -10.98
CA GLY A 182 4.60 3.18 -11.84
C GLY A 182 3.34 2.44 -11.38
N ALA A 183 2.34 2.42 -12.26
CA ALA A 183 1.08 1.69 -12.07
C ALA A 183 1.31 0.17 -12.13
N VAL A 184 1.90 -0.37 -11.07
CA VAL A 184 2.28 -1.78 -10.95
C VAL A 184 1.56 -2.39 -9.76
N ARG A 185 0.98 -3.57 -9.97
CA ARG A 185 0.43 -4.41 -8.92
C ARG A 185 1.45 -5.47 -8.51
N VAL A 186 1.75 -5.54 -7.21
CA VAL A 186 2.51 -6.65 -6.62
C VAL A 186 1.52 -7.53 -5.85
N GLY A 187 1.24 -8.70 -6.41
CA GLY A 187 0.20 -9.60 -5.94
C GLY A 187 0.47 -10.18 -4.55
N ARG A 188 -0.60 -10.62 -3.89
CA ARG A 188 -0.56 -11.16 -2.53
C ARG A 188 0.53 -12.21 -2.34
N GLY A 189 1.30 -12.09 -1.26
CA GLY A 189 2.35 -13.06 -0.91
C GLY A 189 3.52 -13.10 -1.89
N ALA A 190 3.63 -12.15 -2.83
CA ALA A 190 4.77 -12.06 -3.71
C ALA A 190 6.04 -11.63 -2.95
N THR A 191 7.19 -11.98 -3.51
CA THR A 191 8.52 -11.61 -2.99
C THR A 191 9.24 -10.76 -4.03
N VAL A 192 9.62 -9.55 -3.66
CA VAL A 192 10.49 -8.68 -4.46
C VAL A 192 11.91 -8.84 -3.94
N GLY A 193 12.82 -9.30 -4.78
CA GLY A 193 14.21 -9.51 -4.43
C GLY A 193 14.96 -8.20 -4.14
N ALA A 194 16.10 -8.32 -3.46
CA ALA A 194 16.99 -7.20 -3.21
C ALA A 194 17.40 -6.52 -4.53
N ASN A 195 17.42 -5.18 -4.54
CA ASN A 195 17.75 -4.35 -5.69
C ASN A 195 16.93 -4.60 -6.97
N ALA A 196 15.81 -5.34 -6.92
CA ALA A 196 14.95 -5.55 -8.08
C ALA A 196 14.32 -4.22 -8.54
N VAL A 197 14.20 -4.00 -9.85
CA VAL A 197 13.44 -2.88 -10.44
C VAL A 197 12.19 -3.45 -11.09
N VAL A 198 11.04 -3.21 -10.46
CA VAL A 198 9.74 -3.73 -10.85
C VAL A 198 8.96 -2.64 -11.55
N THR A 199 8.68 -2.84 -12.84
CA THR A 199 7.95 -1.89 -13.70
C THR A 199 6.74 -2.51 -14.40
N ARG A 200 6.44 -3.77 -14.07
CA ARG A 200 5.32 -4.59 -14.54
C ARG A 200 4.74 -5.38 -13.38
N ASP A 201 3.47 -5.77 -13.50
CA ASP A 201 2.76 -6.52 -12.48
C ASP A 201 3.46 -7.83 -12.12
N VAL A 202 3.44 -8.14 -10.82
CA VAL A 202 3.97 -9.37 -10.24
C VAL A 202 2.78 -10.19 -9.77
N PRO A 203 2.57 -11.41 -10.28
CA PRO A 203 1.48 -12.27 -9.82
C PRO A 203 1.62 -12.65 -8.35
N SER A 204 0.50 -13.02 -7.73
CA SER A 204 0.48 -13.51 -6.34
C SER A 204 1.38 -14.73 -6.17
N HIS A 205 2.03 -14.83 -5.00
CA HIS A 205 2.93 -15.93 -4.63
C HIS A 205 4.12 -16.15 -5.58
N CYS A 206 4.43 -15.18 -6.44
CA CYS A 206 5.62 -15.21 -7.29
C CYS A 206 6.75 -14.40 -6.69
N THR A 207 7.97 -14.70 -7.14
CA THR A 207 9.17 -13.96 -6.77
C THR A 207 9.69 -13.21 -7.99
N VAL A 208 9.89 -11.90 -7.87
CA VAL A 208 10.54 -11.07 -8.88
C VAL A 208 11.94 -10.70 -8.40
N VAL A 209 12.97 -10.93 -9.21
CA VAL A 209 14.38 -10.65 -8.88
C VAL A 209 15.06 -9.98 -10.08
N GLY A 210 16.18 -9.31 -9.80
CA GLY A 210 17.07 -8.79 -10.83
C GLY A 210 16.56 -7.55 -11.56
N THR A 211 17.48 -6.93 -12.28
CA THR A 211 17.25 -5.85 -13.24
C THR A 211 18.58 -5.52 -13.88
N ASN A 212 18.74 -5.85 -15.16
CA ASN A 212 19.61 -5.20 -16.14
C ASN A 212 19.25 -5.78 -17.51
N ARG A 213 18.84 -4.93 -18.44
CA ARG A 213 18.77 -5.26 -19.87
C ARG A 213 19.76 -4.33 -20.57
N ILE A 214 20.77 -4.90 -21.22
CA ILE A 214 21.70 -4.14 -22.06
C ILE A 214 20.97 -3.83 -23.37
N LEU A 215 20.88 -2.56 -23.74
CA LEU A 215 20.35 -2.12 -25.04
C LEU A 215 21.55 -1.92 -25.99
N GLY A 216 21.44 -2.34 -27.25
CA GLY A 216 22.52 -2.23 -28.24
C GLY A 216 23.59 -3.32 -28.17
N SER A 217 23.30 -4.49 -27.58
CA SER A 217 24.24 -5.61 -27.55
C SER A 217 24.37 -6.36 -28.88
N GLU A 218 23.49 -6.11 -29.85
CA GLU A 218 23.54 -6.72 -31.19
C GLU A 218 24.88 -6.40 -31.88
N ASP A 219 25.36 -5.17 -31.77
CA ASP A 219 26.66 -4.72 -32.32
C ASP A 219 27.88 -5.32 -31.59
N VAL A 220 27.70 -5.77 -30.34
CA VAL A 220 28.77 -6.33 -29.51
C VAL A 220 28.93 -7.83 -29.77
N GLU A 221 27.83 -8.55 -29.97
CA GLU A 221 27.85 -9.97 -30.34
C GLU A 221 28.41 -10.18 -31.76
N GLU A 222 28.02 -9.35 -32.74
CA GLU A 222 28.58 -9.40 -34.10
C GLU A 222 30.09 -9.16 -34.14
N LYS A 223 30.59 -8.16 -33.39
CA LYS A 223 32.04 -7.87 -33.30
C LYS A 223 32.81 -9.00 -32.61
N GLN A 224 32.27 -9.57 -31.54
CA GLN A 224 32.92 -10.70 -30.85
C GLN A 224 32.93 -11.97 -31.70
N GLN A 225 31.92 -12.18 -32.55
CA GLN A 225 31.85 -13.33 -33.45
C GLN A 225 32.77 -13.18 -34.65
N ALA A 226 32.99 -11.94 -35.14
CA ALA A 226 33.96 -11.61 -36.18
C ALA A 226 35.43 -11.74 -35.71
N GLU A 227 35.71 -11.52 -34.43
CA GLU A 227 37.06 -11.60 -33.84
C GLU A 227 37.43 -13.01 -33.33
N ARG A 228 36.52 -13.99 -33.38
CA ARG A 228 36.87 -15.39 -33.00
C ARG A 228 37.77 -16.00 -34.07
N PRO A 229 39.03 -16.37 -33.75
CA PRO A 229 39.88 -17.05 -34.71
C PRO A 229 39.25 -18.39 -35.07
N SER A 230 39.06 -18.63 -36.37
CA SER A 230 38.59 -19.90 -36.90
C SER A 230 39.64 -20.97 -36.58
N VAL A 231 39.34 -21.82 -35.59
CA VAL A 231 40.13 -23.01 -35.31
C VAL A 231 39.90 -23.99 -36.45
N VAL A 232 40.82 -24.02 -37.40
CA VAL A 232 40.88 -25.06 -38.42
C VAL A 232 41.59 -26.24 -37.77
N ASN A 233 40.85 -27.32 -37.47
CA ASN A 233 41.48 -28.59 -37.15
C ASN A 233 42.08 -29.15 -38.44
N LEU A 234 43.41 -29.22 -38.48
CA LEU A 234 44.19 -29.97 -39.48
C LEU A 234 44.18 -31.47 -39.14
#